data_AF-A0AAD4Z4X1-F1
#
_entry.id   AF-A0AAD4Z4X1-F1
#
_cell.length_a   1.000
_cell.length_b   1.000
_cell.length_c   1.000
_cell.angle_alpha   90.00
_cell.angle_beta   90.00
_cell.angle_gamma   90.00
#
_symmetry.space_group_name_H-M   'P 1'
#
loop_
_entity.id
_entity.type
_entity.pdbx_description
1 polymer ?
#
loop_
_entity_poly.entity_id
_entity_poly.type
_entity_poly.pdbx_seq_one_letter_code
_entity_poly.pdbx_strand_id
1 'polypeptide(L)'
;MWFFMLMPSTEEVVRSFPTARRVIYASQLTAKPRLLEPVYLVEIQAPEQALGGIYSVLNQKRGHVFEEMQRPGQAFPQCVFDHWEMMSSDPLEVGSQASQLVTDIRKRKGLKEQMTPLSEFEDKL
;
A
#
# COMPACT_ATOMS: atom_id res chain seq x y z
N MET A 1 -24.16 27.09 -34.51
CA MET A 1 -22.75 27.50 -34.58
C MET A 1 -22.25 28.25 -33.33
N TRP A 2 -22.95 28.18 -32.19
CA TRP A 2 -22.57 28.87 -30.94
C TRP A 2 -22.09 27.92 -29.83
N PHE A 3 -22.14 26.60 -30.05
CA PHE A 3 -21.79 25.60 -29.03
C PHE A 3 -20.28 25.32 -28.91
N PHE A 4 -19.44 25.94 -29.75
CA PHE A 4 -18.00 25.71 -29.80
C PHE A 4 -17.16 26.77 -29.05
N MET A 5 -17.78 27.79 -28.46
CA MET A 5 -17.06 28.96 -27.90
C MET A 5 -16.88 28.92 -26.37
N LEU A 6 -17.39 27.87 -25.70
CA LEU A 6 -17.26 27.66 -24.24
C LEU A 6 -16.32 26.48 -23.89
N MET A 7 -15.69 25.85 -24.87
CA MET A 7 -14.59 24.93 -24.57
C MET A 7 -13.33 25.76 -24.28
N PRO A 8 -12.71 25.64 -23.10
CA PRO A 8 -11.40 26.23 -22.87
C PRO A 8 -10.43 25.75 -23.95
N SER A 9 -9.53 26.63 -24.38
CA SER A 9 -8.54 26.26 -25.40
C SER A 9 -7.75 25.04 -24.89
N THR A 10 -7.32 24.17 -25.79
CA THR A 10 -6.54 22.98 -25.43
C THR A 10 -5.29 23.33 -24.60
N GLU A 11 -4.76 24.54 -24.76
CA GLU A 11 -3.62 25.08 -23.99
C GLU A 11 -3.94 25.34 -22.51
N GLU A 12 -5.13 25.84 -22.18
CA GLU A 12 -5.56 26.08 -20.80
C GLU A 12 -5.74 24.77 -20.04
N VAL A 13 -6.32 23.77 -20.69
CA VAL A 13 -6.50 22.43 -20.11
C VAL A 13 -5.14 21.78 -19.89
N VAL A 14 -4.20 21.89 -20.84
CA VAL A 14 -2.83 21.37 -20.69
C VAL A 14 -2.08 22.03 -19.53
N ARG A 15 -2.28 23.32 -19.27
CA ARG A 15 -1.66 24.04 -18.14
C ARG A 15 -2.22 23.60 -16.79
N SER A 16 -3.48 23.15 -16.73
CA SER A 16 -4.13 22.73 -15.49
C SER A 16 -3.58 21.40 -14.93
N PHE A 17 -3.17 20.46 -15.79
CA PHE A 17 -2.77 19.11 -15.34
C PHE A 17 -1.54 19.09 -14.42
N PRO A 18 -0.42 19.78 -14.71
CA PRO A 18 0.74 19.79 -13.82
C PRO A 18 0.43 20.45 -12.48
N THR A 19 -0.35 21.54 -12.49
CA THR A 19 -0.75 22.26 -11.27
C THR A 19 -1.67 21.40 -10.41
N ALA A 20 -2.69 20.79 -11.00
CA ALA A 20 -3.59 19.87 -10.29
C ALA A 20 -2.83 18.69 -9.69
N ARG A 21 -1.89 18.09 -10.44
CA ARG A 21 -1.05 16.99 -9.93
C ARG A 21 -0.18 17.42 -8.75
N ARG A 22 0.42 18.62 -8.81
CA ARG A 22 1.24 19.17 -7.70
C ARG A 22 0.39 19.38 -6.44
N VAL A 23 -0.80 19.95 -6.58
CA VAL A 23 -1.73 20.18 -5.46
C VAL A 23 -2.17 18.86 -4.82
N ILE A 24 -2.48 17.83 -5.63
CA ILE A 24 -2.83 16.51 -5.11
C ILE A 24 -1.67 15.92 -4.29
N TYR A 25 -0.44 15.95 -4.81
CA TYR A 25 0.72 15.45 -4.06
C TYR A 25 1.00 16.24 -2.77
N ALA A 26 0.84 17.56 -2.79
CA ALA A 26 0.95 18.37 -1.57
C ALA A 26 -0.09 17.94 -0.53
N SER A 27 -1.37 17.83 -0.93
CA SER A 27 -2.45 17.43 -0.01
C SER A 27 -2.24 16.05 0.60
N GLN A 28 -1.74 15.09 -0.19
CA GLN A 28 -1.43 13.74 0.30
C GLN A 28 -0.31 13.74 1.33
N LEU A 29 0.77 14.50 1.07
CA LEU A 29 1.89 14.63 2.00
C LEU A 29 1.47 15.29 3.32
N THR A 30 0.63 16.33 3.26
CA THR A 30 0.07 16.97 4.46
C THR A 30 -0.81 16.00 5.27
N ALA A 31 -1.53 15.10 4.59
CA ALA A 31 -2.40 14.12 5.24
C ALA A 31 -1.66 12.93 5.89
N LYS A 32 -0.32 12.90 5.85
CA LYS A 32 0.52 11.80 6.38
C LYS A 32 0.08 10.43 5.84
N PRO A 33 0.40 10.14 4.56
CA PRO A 33 -0.10 8.94 3.90
C PRO A 33 0.51 7.70 4.54
N ARG A 34 -0.26 6.60 4.59
CA ARG A 34 0.19 5.30 5.10
C ARG A 34 0.20 4.24 4.00
N LEU A 35 1.09 3.27 4.14
CA LEU A 35 1.14 2.11 3.24
C LEU A 35 0.09 1.07 3.66
N LEU A 36 -0.39 0.32 2.66
CA LEU A 36 -1.29 -0.81 2.88
C LEU A 36 -0.53 -2.11 2.58
N GLU A 37 -0.66 -3.10 3.47
CA GLU A 37 -0.17 -4.47 3.28
C GLU A 37 -1.34 -5.41 2.96
N PRO A 38 -1.19 -6.34 1.98
CA PRO A 38 -2.24 -7.29 1.66
C PRO A 38 -2.27 -8.41 2.70
N VAL A 39 -3.45 -8.67 3.25
CA VAL A 39 -3.70 -9.74 4.21
C VAL A 39 -4.38 -10.91 3.49
N TYR A 40 -3.88 -12.12 3.76
CA TYR A 40 -4.39 -13.35 3.18
C TYR A 40 -5.00 -14.23 4.26
N LEU A 41 -6.16 -14.81 3.94
CA LEU A 41 -6.75 -15.87 4.73
C LEU A 41 -6.19 -17.21 4.26
N VAL A 42 -5.69 -18.00 5.20
CA VAL A 42 -5.10 -19.31 4.92
C VAL A 42 -5.90 -20.39 5.64
N GLU A 43 -6.52 -21.29 4.88
CA GLU A 43 -7.12 -22.52 5.40
C GLU A 43 -6.09 -23.65 5.26
N ILE A 44 -5.69 -24.25 6.39
CA ILE A 44 -4.71 -25.34 6.42
C ILE A 44 -5.37 -26.58 6.99
N GLN A 45 -5.42 -27.64 6.19
CA GLN A 45 -5.83 -28.96 6.64
C GLN A 45 -4.57 -29.80 6.89
N ALA A 46 -4.38 -30.29 8.12
CA ALA A 46 -3.18 -31.04 8.50
C ALA A 46 -3.48 -32.02 9.65
N PRO A 47 -2.70 -33.12 9.79
CA PRO A 47 -2.80 -34.01 10.95
C PRO A 47 -2.36 -33.29 12.23
N GLU A 48 -2.92 -33.71 13.37
CA GLU A 48 -2.70 -33.09 14.69
C GLU A 48 -1.20 -32.99 15.07
N GLN A 49 -0.41 -33.99 14.67
CA GLN A 49 1.04 -34.03 14.90
C GLN A 49 1.80 -32.84 14.27
N ALA A 50 1.26 -32.26 13.19
CA ALA A 50 1.88 -31.15 12.47
C ALA A 50 1.41 -29.75 12.94
N LEU A 51 0.40 -29.68 13.82
CA LEU A 51 -0.17 -28.41 14.29
C LEU A 51 0.88 -27.53 14.97
N GLY A 52 1.77 -28.11 15.79
CA GLY A 52 2.84 -27.37 16.45
C GLY A 52 3.77 -26.64 15.47
N GLY A 53 4.05 -27.27 14.32
CA GLY A 53 4.84 -26.64 13.26
C GLY A 53 4.11 -25.47 12.60
N ILE A 54 2.81 -25.62 12.35
CA ILE A 54 1.96 -24.58 11.76
C ILE A 54 1.89 -23.36 12.68
N TYR A 55 1.64 -23.55 13.98
CA TYR A 55 1.62 -22.45 14.96
C TYR A 55 2.96 -21.73 15.06
N SER A 56 4.07 -22.45 14.97
CA SER A 56 5.41 -21.86 14.96
C SER A 56 5.60 -20.93 13.74
N VAL A 57 5.21 -21.39 12.55
CA VAL A 57 5.31 -20.59 11.31
C VAL A 57 4.37 -19.39 11.34
N LEU A 58 3.13 -19.57 11.81
CA LEU A 58 2.15 -18.47 11.93
C LEU A 58 2.66 -17.37 12.86
N ASN A 59 3.20 -17.73 14.03
CA ASN A 59 3.76 -16.76 14.98
C ASN A 59 4.96 -15.99 14.39
N GLN A 60 5.82 -16.65 13.61
CA GLN A 60 6.94 -15.98 12.92
C GLN A 60 6.48 -15.01 11.81
N LYS A 61 5.29 -15.22 11.25
CA LYS A 61 4.75 -14.46 10.11
C LYS A 61 3.68 -13.44 10.51
N ARG A 62 3.51 -13.13 11.80
CA ARG A 62 2.44 -12.25 12.32
C ARG A 62 1.03 -12.77 11.95
N GLY A 63 0.87 -14.09 11.82
CA GLY A 63 -0.42 -14.72 11.52
C GLY A 63 -1.29 -14.82 12.76
N HIS A 64 -2.59 -14.56 12.61
CA HIS A 64 -3.59 -14.74 13.66
C HIS A 64 -4.50 -15.93 13.31
N VAL A 65 -4.77 -16.77 14.32
CA VAL A 65 -5.62 -17.95 14.16
C VAL A 65 -7.05 -17.56 14.49
N PHE A 66 -7.95 -17.67 13.52
CA PHE A 66 -9.36 -17.28 13.67
C PHE A 66 -10.22 -18.44 14.17
N GLU A 67 -10.12 -19.60 13.53
CA GLU A 67 -10.92 -20.78 13.83
C GLU A 67 -10.08 -22.06 13.66
N GLU A 68 -10.33 -23.04 14.52
CA GLU A 68 -9.76 -24.39 14.45
C GLU A 68 -10.88 -25.42 14.48
N MET A 69 -10.99 -26.25 13.43
CA MET A 69 -11.99 -27.30 13.36
C MET A 69 -11.39 -28.60 12.83
N GLN A 70 -11.70 -29.71 13.51
CA GLN A 70 -11.29 -31.04 13.08
C GLN A 70 -12.19 -31.50 11.92
N ARG A 71 -11.60 -31.69 10.74
CA ARG A 71 -12.28 -32.25 9.56
C ARG A 71 -11.55 -33.49 9.06
N PRO A 72 -12.26 -34.58 8.70
CA PRO A 72 -11.65 -35.70 7.97
C PRO A 72 -11.36 -35.27 6.53
N GLY A 73 -10.11 -35.38 6.09
CA GLY A 73 -9.72 -34.97 4.73
C GLY A 73 -8.21 -35.02 4.52
N GLN A 74 -7.81 -35.00 3.24
CA GLN A 74 -6.40 -34.94 2.83
C GLN A 74 -5.94 -33.47 2.84
N ALA A 75 -4.71 -33.23 3.32
CA ALA A 75 -4.17 -31.89 3.50
C ALA A 75 -4.17 -31.08 2.19
N PHE A 76 -4.96 -30.00 2.14
CA PHE A 76 -4.94 -29.03 1.06
C PHE A 76 -4.88 -27.61 1.62
N PRO A 77 -3.73 -26.92 1.55
CA PRO A 77 -3.65 -25.53 1.95
C PRO A 77 -4.27 -24.62 0.88
N GLN A 78 -5.22 -23.79 1.27
CA GLN A 78 -5.79 -22.75 0.42
C GLN A 78 -5.45 -21.38 0.98
N CYS A 79 -4.91 -20.49 0.14
CA CYS A 79 -4.65 -19.09 0.48
C CYS A 79 -5.49 -18.19 -0.43
N VAL A 80 -6.33 -17.35 0.16
CA VAL A 80 -7.13 -16.36 -0.58
C VAL A 80 -6.82 -14.96 -0.06
N PHE A 81 -6.81 -13.99 -0.97
CA PHE A 81 -6.75 -12.58 -0.59
C PHE A 81 -8.02 -12.23 0.19
N ASP A 82 -7.87 -11.57 1.33
CA ASP A 82 -8.98 -11.15 2.17
C ASP A 82 -9.18 -9.62 2.09
N HIS A 83 -8.20 -8.86 2.59
CA HIS A 83 -8.30 -7.39 2.61
C HIS A 83 -6.93 -6.68 2.61
N TRP A 84 -6.97 -5.35 2.54
CA TRP A 84 -5.82 -4.48 2.71
C TRP A 84 -5.81 -3.91 4.13
N GLU A 85 -4.69 -4.06 4.84
CA GLU A 85 -4.50 -3.53 6.19
C GLU A 85 -3.50 -2.38 6.17
N MET A 86 -3.71 -1.37 7.02
CA MET A 86 -2.74 -0.27 7.18
C MET A 86 -1.49 -0.75 7.90
N MET A 87 -0.33 -0.50 7.30
CA MET A 87 0.94 -0.71 7.99
C MET A 87 1.03 0.17 9.24
N SER A 88 1.57 -0.40 10.31
CA SER A 88 1.74 0.30 11.59
C SER A 88 2.81 1.41 11.53
N SER A 89 3.84 1.23 10.70
CA SER A 89 4.96 2.17 10.55
C SER A 89 4.66 3.32 9.59
N ASP A 90 5.16 4.52 9.92
CA ASP A 90 5.00 5.72 9.09
C ASP A 90 6.06 5.74 7.96
N PRO A 91 5.68 5.79 6.67
CA PRO A 91 6.63 5.83 5.57
C PRO A 91 7.48 7.11 5.52
N LEU A 92 7.04 8.20 6.16
CA LEU A 92 7.77 9.48 6.20
C LEU A 92 8.81 9.52 7.34
N GLU A 93 8.72 8.61 8.31
CA GLU A 93 9.68 8.50 9.40
C GLU A 93 10.95 7.80 8.91
N VAL A 94 12.08 8.52 8.94
CA VAL A 94 13.36 8.01 8.47
C VAL A 94 13.80 6.82 9.33
N GLY A 95 14.08 5.69 8.68
CA GLY A 95 14.50 4.46 9.35
C GLY A 95 13.35 3.53 9.76
N SER A 96 12.09 3.93 9.52
CA SER A 96 10.96 3.03 9.70
C SER A 96 10.94 1.90 8.64
N GLN A 97 10.27 0.78 8.95
CA GLN A 97 10.11 -0.32 8.00
C GLN A 97 9.41 0.13 6.71
N ALA A 98 8.36 0.95 6.82
CA ALA A 98 7.64 1.51 5.69
C ALA A 98 8.54 2.44 4.84
N SER A 99 9.39 3.24 5.48
CA SER A 99 10.33 4.14 4.78
C SER A 99 11.37 3.37 3.97
N GLN A 100 11.91 2.28 4.53
CA GLN A 100 12.83 1.39 3.83
C GLN A 100 12.17 0.76 2.61
N LEU A 101 10.94 0.23 2.78
CA LEU A 101 10.19 -0.39 1.69
C LEU A 101 9.93 0.60 0.53
N VAL A 102 9.55 1.84 0.85
CA VAL A 102 9.34 2.90 -0.15
C VAL A 102 10.64 3.20 -0.87
N THR A 103 11.76 3.32 -0.15
CA THR A 103 13.08 3.58 -0.74
C THR A 103 13.48 2.47 -1.71
N ASP A 104 13.30 1.21 -1.32
CA ASP A 104 13.61 0.05 -2.17
C ASP A 104 12.73 -0.02 -3.42
N ILE A 105 11.45 0.34 -3.31
CA ILE A 105 10.54 0.42 -4.48
C ILE A 105 10.99 1.55 -5.41
N ARG A 106 11.30 2.73 -4.87
CA ARG A 106 11.73 3.90 -5.66
C ARG A 106 13.01 3.61 -6.42
N LYS A 107 13.99 3.00 -5.76
CA LYS A 107 15.25 2.55 -6.37
C LYS A 107 14.99 1.55 -7.51
N ARG A 108 14.14 0.54 -7.27
CA ARG A 108 13.76 -0.44 -8.31
C ARG A 108 13.04 0.19 -9.50
N LYS A 109 12.34 1.30 -9.30
CA LYS A 109 11.64 2.04 -10.36
C LYS A 109 12.48 3.15 -11.00
N GLY A 110 13.73 3.32 -10.61
CA GLY A 110 14.61 4.39 -11.13
C GLY A 110 14.17 5.80 -10.71
N LEU A 111 13.45 5.92 -9.60
CA LEU A 111 13.02 7.19 -9.03
C LEU A 111 14.03 7.70 -8.00
N LYS A 112 14.02 9.01 -7.71
CA LYS A 112 14.85 9.61 -6.64
C LYS A 112 14.63 8.87 -5.33
N GLU A 113 15.68 8.40 -4.68
CA GLU A 113 15.60 7.59 -3.45
C GLU A 113 14.87 8.34 -2.33
N GLN A 114 15.25 9.59 -2.09
CA GLN A 114 14.56 10.46 -1.15
C GLN A 114 13.18 10.86 -1.69
N MET A 115 12.17 10.80 -0.82
CA MET A 115 10.84 11.32 -1.13
C MET A 115 10.91 12.85 -1.27
N THR A 116 10.25 13.39 -2.29
CA THR A 116 10.17 14.83 -2.51
C THR A 116 9.49 15.50 -1.32
N PRO A 117 10.13 16.49 -0.66
CA PRO A 117 9.56 17.15 0.49
C PRO A 117 8.36 18.02 0.08
N LEU A 118 7.46 18.26 1.04
CA LEU A 118 6.26 19.08 0.84
C LEU A 118 6.60 20.48 0.30
N SER A 119 7.74 21.06 0.70
CA SER A 119 8.20 22.38 0.28
C SER A 119 8.43 22.52 -1.24
N GLU A 120 8.64 21.43 -1.98
CA GLU A 120 8.76 21.48 -3.45
C GLU A 120 7.39 21.59 -4.16
N PHE A 121 6.30 21.32 -3.43
CA PHE A 121 4.93 21.39 -3.95
C PHE A 121 4.16 22.63 -3.47
N GLU A 122 4.65 23.30 -2.42
CA GLU A 122 4.05 24.53 -1.89
C GLU A 122 4.57 25.76 -2.65
N ASP A 123 3.67 26.48 -3.31
CA ASP A 123 3.96 27.79 -3.88
C ASP A 123 3.64 28.85 -2.80
N LYS A 124 4.68 29.48 -2.24
CA LYS A 124 4.51 30.56 -1.25
C LYS A 124 4.09 31.86 -1.96
N LEU A 125 3.07 32.52 -1.42
CA LEU A 125 2.61 33.84 -1.87
C LEU A 125 3.60 34.95 -1.50
#